data_AF-A0A942QXP0-F1
#
_entry.id   AF-A0A942QXP0-F1
#
_cell.length_a   1.000
_cell.length_b   1.000
_cell.length_c   1.000
_cell.angle_alpha   90.00
_cell.angle_beta   90.00
_cell.angle_gamma   90.00
#
_symmetry.space_group_name_H-M   'P 1'
#
loop_
_entity.id
_entity.type
_entity.pdbx_description
1 polymer ?
#
loop_
_entity_poly.entity_id
_entity_poly.type
_entity_poly.pdbx_seq_one_letter_code
_entity_poly.pdbx_strand_id
1 'polypeptide(L)'
;MAKKIFLSDIDLALNQLLQAKLENLASDPTGTESRIYYNTVSKKVKYFNGTVWLTVVDDIDTRLTNARTPSAHVIATNIALGAEHTISGAAVGWVLRASGATAANFQQLAHADLANVGTNTHTQIDTHLGDATKHRIINDSGSSNTELFSASKILQLINDINTTVAGSLVYKGGYDAATNTPLLDATPITVQQGWTYVVTATGDFFTENVQVGDMIIAKQTNPTTLAHWTIINKNIPDIVAATEATSGIIKIASAAKMTVTTTEDTEAVTPLKLVNFLGLSASKLPVAKFSQAIGDGAALTYVVSHNLGTRDIHAQVIRQAAPYDIIDCEILATTNTSATFNFNVAPTSGQYRVVIIG
;
A
#
# COMPACT_ATOMS: atom_id res chain seq x y z
N MET A 1 -127.68 -48.55 2.29
CA MET A 1 -127.35 -48.24 0.90
C MET A 1 -127.27 -49.53 0.11
N ALA A 2 -127.88 -49.61 -1.07
CA ALA A 2 -127.82 -50.79 -1.92
C ALA A 2 -126.39 -50.98 -2.47
N LYS A 3 -125.78 -52.15 -2.23
CA LYS A 3 -124.47 -52.51 -2.77
C LYS A 3 -124.65 -52.84 -4.25
N LYS A 4 -124.25 -51.95 -5.15
CA LYS A 4 -124.22 -52.22 -6.59
C LYS A 4 -122.85 -52.80 -6.95
N ILE A 5 -122.84 -54.06 -7.38
CA ILE A 5 -121.64 -54.74 -7.86
C ILE A 5 -121.62 -54.55 -9.38
N PHE A 6 -120.55 -53.94 -9.90
CA PHE A 6 -120.29 -53.93 -11.33
C PHE A 6 -119.42 -55.16 -11.65
N LEU A 7 -119.91 -56.02 -12.52
CA LEU A 7 -119.23 -57.25 -12.97
C LEU A 7 -118.45 -57.03 -14.29
N SER A 8 -118.39 -55.79 -14.76
CA SER A 8 -117.67 -55.34 -15.95
C SER A 8 -116.82 -54.14 -15.59
N ASP A 9 -115.78 -53.88 -16.38
CA ASP A 9 -114.93 -52.71 -16.22
C ASP A 9 -115.74 -51.41 -16.25
N ILE A 10 -115.32 -50.44 -15.44
CA ILE A 10 -115.89 -49.10 -15.44
C ILE A 10 -115.03 -48.19 -16.33
N ASP A 11 -115.52 -47.90 -17.53
CA ASP A 11 -114.94 -46.88 -18.41
C ASP A 11 -115.58 -45.52 -18.08
N LEU A 12 -114.74 -44.53 -17.74
CA LEU A 12 -115.17 -43.18 -17.38
C LEU A 12 -115.09 -42.19 -18.54
N ALA A 13 -114.63 -42.63 -19.73
CA ALA A 13 -114.40 -41.90 -20.97
C ALA A 13 -113.64 -40.56 -20.80
N LEU A 14 -114.20 -39.57 -20.09
CA LEU A 14 -113.46 -38.39 -19.64
C LEU A 14 -113.94 -37.65 -18.37
N ASN A 15 -115.00 -37.98 -17.62
CA ASN A 15 -115.45 -37.00 -16.59
C ASN A 15 -115.75 -37.53 -15.19
N GLN A 16 -114.63 -37.86 -14.52
CA GLN A 16 -114.30 -37.77 -13.09
C GLN A 16 -115.19 -38.49 -12.06
N LEU A 17 -114.51 -39.12 -11.09
CA LEU A 17 -115.11 -39.58 -9.85
C LEU A 17 -115.21 -38.41 -8.85
N LEU A 18 -116.41 -37.89 -8.63
CA LEU A 18 -116.65 -36.83 -7.63
C LEU A 18 -116.95 -37.42 -6.25
N GLN A 19 -116.32 -36.86 -5.22
CA GLN A 19 -116.49 -37.26 -3.81
C GLN A 19 -116.32 -38.77 -3.55
N ALA A 20 -115.50 -39.44 -4.37
CA ALA A 20 -115.22 -40.85 -4.19
C ALA A 20 -114.46 -41.07 -2.88
N LYS A 21 -114.92 -42.07 -2.12
CA LYS A 21 -114.18 -42.61 -0.98
C LYS A 21 -113.53 -43.91 -1.41
N LEU A 22 -112.24 -44.02 -1.17
CA LEU A 22 -111.53 -45.28 -1.25
C LEU A 22 -112.01 -46.22 -0.14
N GLU A 23 -111.74 -47.50 -0.29
CA GLU A 23 -112.01 -48.49 0.75
C GLU A 23 -111.19 -48.17 2.00
N ASN A 24 -111.87 -48.03 3.15
CA ASN A 24 -111.24 -47.71 4.43
C ASN A 24 -110.89 -49.00 5.15
N LEU A 25 -109.59 -49.25 5.36
CA LEU A 25 -109.11 -50.42 6.10
C LEU A 25 -108.03 -50.00 7.10
N ALA A 26 -107.95 -50.69 8.25
CA ALA A 26 -106.97 -50.37 9.30
C ALA A 26 -105.59 -51.00 9.05
N SER A 27 -105.52 -52.04 8.22
CA SER A 27 -104.30 -52.75 7.85
C SER A 27 -104.29 -53.07 6.36
N ASP A 28 -103.13 -53.44 5.83
CA ASP A 28 -102.96 -53.87 4.44
C ASP A 28 -103.82 -55.14 4.19
N PRO A 29 -104.78 -55.12 3.24
CA PRO A 29 -105.54 -56.32 2.88
C PRO A 29 -104.68 -57.27 2.02
N THR A 30 -105.19 -58.48 1.76
CA THR A 30 -104.56 -59.41 0.81
C THR A 30 -104.28 -58.70 -0.51
N GLY A 31 -103.00 -58.68 -0.90
CA GLY A 31 -102.50 -57.91 -2.02
C GLY A 31 -103.01 -58.48 -3.35
N THR A 32 -103.73 -57.64 -4.09
CA THR A 32 -104.02 -57.86 -5.51
C THR A 32 -103.38 -56.70 -6.25
N GLU A 33 -102.63 -56.97 -7.31
CA GLU A 33 -101.91 -55.94 -8.06
C GLU A 33 -102.85 -54.81 -8.48
N SER A 34 -102.34 -53.57 -8.41
CA SER A 34 -103.07 -52.33 -8.73
C SER A 34 -104.27 -52.01 -7.81
N ARG A 35 -104.49 -52.76 -6.73
CA ARG A 35 -105.49 -52.38 -5.71
C ARG A 35 -105.03 -51.12 -4.97
N ILE A 36 -105.96 -50.19 -4.77
CA ILE A 36 -105.76 -48.93 -4.02
C ILE A 36 -106.76 -48.87 -2.86
N TYR A 37 -106.30 -48.46 -1.67
CA TYR A 37 -107.16 -48.26 -0.51
C TYR A 37 -106.66 -47.11 0.38
N TYR A 38 -107.51 -46.65 1.31
CA TYR A 38 -107.12 -45.68 2.32
C TYR A 38 -106.87 -46.38 3.66
N ASN A 39 -105.63 -46.29 4.16
CA ASN A 39 -105.29 -46.83 5.46
C ASN A 39 -105.73 -45.85 6.56
N THR A 40 -106.68 -46.26 7.38
CA THR A 40 -107.28 -45.39 8.41
C THR A 40 -106.36 -45.14 9.61
N VAL A 41 -105.32 -45.94 9.81
CA VAL A 41 -104.33 -45.78 10.88
C VAL A 41 -103.23 -44.80 10.45
N SER A 42 -102.57 -45.04 9.31
CA SER A 42 -101.52 -44.15 8.81
C SER A 42 -102.05 -42.88 8.13
N LYS A 43 -103.35 -42.85 7.83
CA LYS A 43 -104.05 -41.76 7.13
C LYS A 43 -103.52 -41.50 5.71
N LYS A 44 -102.98 -42.54 5.06
CA LYS A 44 -102.39 -42.46 3.72
C LYS A 44 -103.14 -43.33 2.71
N VAL A 45 -103.10 -42.90 1.45
CA VAL A 45 -103.52 -43.74 0.32
C VAL A 45 -102.39 -44.72 0.03
N LYS A 46 -102.70 -46.01 -0.08
CA LYS A 46 -101.74 -47.05 -0.43
C LYS A 46 -102.18 -47.80 -1.69
N TYR A 47 -101.22 -48.19 -2.51
CA TYR A 47 -101.43 -49.06 -3.67
C TYR A 47 -100.53 -50.29 -3.59
N PHE A 48 -101.00 -51.44 -4.09
CA PHE A 48 -100.22 -52.67 -4.14
C PHE A 48 -99.57 -52.82 -5.52
N ASN A 49 -98.25 -52.96 -5.57
CA ASN A 49 -97.51 -53.10 -6.84
C ASN A 49 -97.34 -54.55 -7.32
N GLY A 50 -98.13 -55.48 -6.79
CA GLY A 50 -98.00 -56.93 -7.04
C GLY A 50 -97.10 -57.66 -6.03
N THR A 51 -96.27 -56.95 -5.26
CA THR A 51 -95.39 -57.55 -4.23
C THR A 51 -95.55 -56.92 -2.85
N VAL A 52 -95.62 -55.59 -2.77
CA VAL A 52 -95.68 -54.83 -1.51
C VAL A 52 -96.68 -53.69 -1.60
N TRP A 53 -97.19 -53.27 -0.44
CA TRP A 53 -98.03 -52.08 -0.32
C TRP A 53 -97.17 -50.82 -0.18
N LEU A 54 -97.27 -49.92 -1.16
CA LEU A 54 -96.58 -48.64 -1.20
C LEU A 54 -97.56 -47.50 -0.87
N THR A 55 -97.04 -46.43 -0.28
CA THR A 55 -97.81 -45.19 -0.04
C THR A 55 -97.78 -44.33 -1.31
N VAL A 56 -98.93 -43.81 -1.72
CA VAL A 56 -99.00 -42.74 -2.73
C VAL A 56 -98.50 -41.46 -2.07
N VAL A 57 -97.53 -40.81 -2.71
CA VAL A 57 -96.80 -39.62 -2.26
C VAL A 57 -97.68 -38.66 -1.46
N ASP A 58 -97.19 -38.28 -0.28
CA ASP A 58 -97.75 -37.22 0.55
C ASP A 58 -96.71 -36.10 0.75
N ASP A 59 -97.15 -34.96 1.29
CA ASP A 59 -96.37 -33.72 1.50
C ASP A 59 -95.05 -33.88 2.28
N ILE A 60 -94.74 -35.09 2.77
CA ILE A 60 -93.56 -35.42 3.58
C ILE A 60 -92.66 -36.47 2.90
N ASP A 61 -92.86 -36.76 1.60
CA ASP A 61 -91.98 -37.66 0.85
C ASP A 61 -90.57 -37.05 0.73
N THR A 62 -89.59 -37.74 1.30
CA THR A 62 -88.18 -37.34 1.34
C THR A 62 -87.50 -37.34 -0.03
N ARG A 63 -88.16 -37.81 -1.10
CA ARG A 63 -87.71 -37.65 -2.49
C ARG A 63 -88.10 -36.29 -3.08
N LEU A 64 -89.02 -35.56 -2.46
CA LEU A 64 -89.47 -34.23 -2.86
C LEU A 64 -88.74 -33.08 -2.14
N THR A 65 -87.89 -33.38 -1.15
CA THR A 65 -87.07 -32.39 -0.41
C THR A 65 -85.91 -31.80 -1.22
N ASN A 66 -85.79 -32.15 -2.50
CA ASN A 66 -84.75 -31.66 -3.41
C ASN A 66 -85.04 -30.26 -4.01
N ALA A 67 -85.62 -29.34 -3.23
CA ALA A 67 -85.51 -27.92 -3.54
C ALA A 67 -84.05 -27.50 -3.26
N ARG A 68 -83.21 -27.49 -4.30
CA ARG A 68 -81.82 -27.00 -4.26
C ARG A 68 -81.75 -25.49 -4.00
N THR A 69 -82.14 -25.05 -2.81
CA THR A 69 -81.88 -23.67 -2.34
C THR A 69 -81.33 -23.71 -0.92
N PRO A 70 -80.05 -24.07 -0.72
CA PRO A 70 -79.36 -23.75 0.51
C PRO A 70 -79.16 -22.22 0.55
N SER A 71 -79.75 -21.54 1.53
CA SER A 71 -79.56 -20.09 1.73
C SER A 71 -78.12 -19.71 2.14
N ALA A 72 -77.25 -20.69 2.37
CA ALA A 72 -75.81 -20.53 2.52
C ALA A 72 -75.08 -21.74 1.93
N HIS A 73 -74.12 -21.48 1.04
CA HIS A 73 -73.24 -22.49 0.43
C HIS A 73 -71.79 -22.16 0.82
N VAL A 74 -71.17 -23.02 1.62
CA VAL A 74 -69.78 -22.85 2.08
C VAL A 74 -68.85 -23.45 1.02
N ILE A 75 -68.10 -22.61 0.32
CA ILE A 75 -67.24 -23.04 -0.80
C ILE A 75 -65.93 -23.68 -0.31
N ALA A 76 -65.41 -23.27 0.85
CA ALA A 76 -64.25 -23.87 1.49
C ALA A 76 -64.28 -23.66 3.00
N THR A 77 -63.69 -24.59 3.73
CA THR A 77 -63.43 -24.48 5.18
C THR A 77 -61.93 -24.23 5.40
N ASN A 78 -61.54 -24.00 6.66
CA ASN A 78 -60.13 -23.91 7.05
C ASN A 78 -59.33 -25.21 6.84
N ILE A 79 -60.00 -26.33 6.49
CA ILE A 79 -59.36 -27.63 6.25
C ILE A 79 -59.21 -27.91 4.74
N ALA A 80 -60.23 -27.64 3.91
CA ALA A 80 -60.20 -27.78 2.44
C ALA A 80 -61.57 -27.41 1.83
N LEU A 81 -61.76 -27.66 0.54
CA LEU A 81 -63.03 -27.51 -0.19
C LEU A 81 -64.11 -28.55 0.15
N GLY A 82 -63.92 -29.42 1.14
CA GLY A 82 -64.91 -30.45 1.49
C GLY A 82 -64.99 -31.58 0.44
N ALA A 83 -65.56 -32.73 0.83
CA ALA A 83 -65.59 -33.93 0.00
C ALA A 83 -66.58 -33.85 -1.19
N GLU A 84 -67.51 -32.91 -1.14
CA GLU A 84 -68.56 -32.73 -2.16
C GLU A 84 -68.12 -31.81 -3.30
N HIS A 85 -66.92 -31.22 -3.22
CA HIS A 85 -66.43 -30.26 -4.20
C HIS A 85 -65.23 -30.83 -4.98
N THR A 86 -65.27 -30.65 -6.29
CA THR A 86 -64.15 -30.93 -7.21
C THR A 86 -63.77 -29.65 -7.94
N ILE A 87 -62.47 -29.39 -8.12
CA ILE A 87 -61.97 -28.28 -8.93
C ILE A 87 -61.35 -28.83 -10.22
N SER A 88 -61.66 -28.19 -11.34
CA SER A 88 -61.00 -28.41 -12.63
C SER A 88 -60.31 -27.13 -13.10
N GLY A 89 -59.09 -27.24 -13.63
CA GLY A 89 -58.39 -26.12 -14.30
C GLY A 89 -57.43 -25.30 -13.43
N ALA A 90 -57.26 -25.62 -12.14
CA ALA A 90 -56.22 -25.01 -11.31
C ALA A 90 -54.85 -25.67 -11.54
N ALA A 91 -53.78 -24.88 -11.45
CA ALA A 91 -52.40 -25.37 -11.48
C ALA A 91 -51.78 -25.42 -10.08
N VAL A 92 -50.67 -26.16 -9.94
CA VAL A 92 -49.91 -26.21 -8.68
C VAL A 92 -49.48 -24.81 -8.26
N GLY A 93 -49.67 -24.47 -6.99
CA GLY A 93 -49.35 -23.16 -6.42
C GLY A 93 -50.42 -22.09 -6.63
N TRP A 94 -51.53 -22.41 -7.28
CA TRP A 94 -52.69 -21.52 -7.32
C TRP A 94 -53.48 -21.62 -6.02
N VAL A 95 -53.95 -20.47 -5.54
CA VAL A 95 -54.81 -20.36 -4.36
C VAL A 95 -56.14 -19.74 -4.76
N LEU A 96 -57.20 -20.00 -3.99
CA LEU A 96 -58.47 -19.30 -4.18
C LEU A 96 -58.30 -17.87 -3.69
N ARG A 97 -58.31 -16.91 -4.62
CA ARG A 97 -58.12 -15.50 -4.33
C ARG A 97 -59.42 -14.75 -4.55
N ALA A 98 -59.72 -13.78 -3.68
CA ALA A 98 -60.75 -12.80 -3.96
C ALA A 98 -60.31 -11.95 -5.17
N SER A 99 -61.06 -11.99 -6.25
CA SER A 99 -60.86 -11.17 -7.45
C SER A 99 -61.73 -9.92 -7.44
N GLY A 100 -62.61 -9.79 -6.44
CA GLY A 100 -63.45 -8.62 -6.16
C GLY A 100 -64.25 -8.82 -4.88
N ALA A 101 -65.04 -7.83 -4.47
CA ALA A 101 -65.83 -7.88 -3.22
C ALA A 101 -66.79 -9.08 -3.14
N THR A 102 -67.20 -9.62 -4.29
CA THR A 102 -68.15 -10.74 -4.41
C THR A 102 -67.68 -11.83 -5.38
N ALA A 103 -66.41 -11.82 -5.78
CA ALA A 103 -65.85 -12.75 -6.76
C ALA A 103 -64.53 -13.35 -6.27
N ALA A 104 -64.31 -14.63 -6.56
CA ALA A 104 -63.05 -15.31 -6.31
C ALA A 104 -62.68 -16.24 -7.47
N ASN A 105 -61.40 -16.38 -7.75
CA ASN A 105 -60.85 -17.27 -8.77
C ASN A 105 -59.63 -18.02 -8.24
N PHE A 106 -59.29 -19.17 -8.85
CA PHE A 106 -57.99 -19.81 -8.60
C PHE A 106 -56.94 -19.07 -9.42
N GLN A 107 -55.95 -18.52 -8.74
CA GLN A 107 -54.86 -17.78 -9.38
C GLN A 107 -53.58 -17.94 -8.54
N GLN A 108 -52.43 -17.82 -9.19
CA GLN A 108 -51.14 -17.76 -8.48
C GLN A 108 -51.12 -16.54 -7.54
N LEU A 109 -50.53 -16.70 -6.36
CA LEU A 109 -50.25 -15.57 -5.48
C LEU A 109 -49.09 -14.73 -6.06
N ALA A 110 -49.30 -13.43 -6.20
CA ALA A 110 -48.32 -12.45 -6.66
C ALA A 110 -47.82 -11.60 -5.47
N HIS A 111 -46.64 -11.00 -5.62
CA HIS A 111 -46.03 -10.18 -4.58
C HIS A 111 -46.96 -9.04 -4.11
N ALA A 112 -47.68 -8.40 -5.04
CA ALA A 112 -48.60 -7.31 -4.76
C ALA A 112 -49.87 -7.71 -3.97
N ASP A 113 -50.14 -9.01 -3.80
CA ASP A 113 -51.32 -9.47 -3.06
C ASP A 113 -51.09 -9.45 -1.54
N LEU A 114 -49.85 -9.31 -1.10
CA LEU A 114 -49.48 -9.28 0.30
C LEU A 114 -49.53 -7.82 0.81
N ALA A 115 -50.07 -7.61 2.01
CA ALA A 115 -50.08 -6.29 2.64
C ALA A 115 -48.68 -5.87 3.10
N ASN A 116 -48.38 -4.56 3.05
CA ASN A 116 -47.10 -3.96 3.46
C ASN A 116 -45.86 -4.50 2.74
N VAL A 117 -46.01 -5.00 1.51
CA VAL A 117 -44.86 -5.35 0.69
C VAL A 117 -44.17 -4.12 0.11
N GLY A 118 -42.86 -4.24 -0.12
CA GLY A 118 -42.09 -3.26 -0.86
C GLY A 118 -42.42 -3.29 -2.36
N THR A 119 -41.79 -2.38 -3.12
CA THR A 119 -41.95 -2.28 -4.58
C THR A 119 -41.02 -3.20 -5.37
N ASN A 120 -40.02 -3.81 -4.72
CA ASN A 120 -39.05 -4.67 -5.37
C ASN A 120 -39.60 -6.10 -5.54
N THR A 121 -39.50 -6.62 -6.76
CA THR A 121 -39.80 -8.03 -7.05
C THR A 121 -38.78 -8.97 -6.42
N HIS A 122 -39.16 -10.24 -6.20
CA HIS A 122 -38.25 -11.28 -5.72
C HIS A 122 -37.00 -11.39 -6.61
N THR A 123 -37.17 -11.38 -7.93
CA THR A 123 -36.06 -11.41 -8.88
C THR A 123 -35.10 -10.23 -8.71
N GLN A 124 -35.61 -9.01 -8.46
CA GLN A 124 -34.76 -7.84 -8.21
C GLN A 124 -34.00 -7.96 -6.89
N ILE A 125 -34.64 -8.48 -5.84
CA ILE A 125 -33.99 -8.73 -4.54
C ILE A 125 -32.89 -9.78 -4.69
N ASP A 126 -33.17 -10.90 -5.36
CA ASP A 126 -32.21 -11.97 -5.58
C ASP A 126 -31.01 -11.48 -6.42
N THR A 127 -31.27 -10.65 -7.44
CA THR A 127 -30.22 -10.03 -8.25
C THR A 127 -29.37 -9.06 -7.41
N HIS A 128 -29.97 -8.32 -6.48
CA HIS A 128 -29.24 -7.43 -5.58
C HIS A 128 -28.33 -8.23 -4.63
N LEU A 129 -28.89 -9.26 -3.97
CA LEU A 129 -28.17 -10.11 -3.02
C LEU A 129 -27.02 -10.90 -3.68
N GLY A 130 -27.21 -11.31 -4.94
CA GLY A 130 -26.17 -11.99 -5.72
C GLY A 130 -25.06 -11.07 -6.26
N ASP A 131 -25.25 -9.74 -6.20
CA ASP A 131 -24.28 -8.79 -6.72
C ASP A 131 -23.20 -8.47 -5.67
N ALA A 132 -22.06 -9.17 -5.78
CA ALA A 132 -20.89 -8.98 -4.93
C ALA A 132 -20.26 -7.57 -5.03
N THR A 133 -20.67 -6.74 -6.00
CA THR A 133 -20.24 -5.32 -6.05
C THR A 133 -21.02 -4.45 -5.08
N LYS A 134 -22.24 -4.86 -4.70
CA LYS A 134 -23.09 -4.16 -3.73
C LYS A 134 -22.88 -4.66 -2.31
N HIS A 135 -22.56 -5.95 -2.16
CA HIS A 135 -22.27 -6.56 -0.87
C HIS A 135 -20.78 -6.86 -0.72
N ARG A 136 -20.12 -6.12 0.17
CA ARG A 136 -18.70 -6.32 0.51
C ARG A 136 -18.59 -7.25 1.70
N ILE A 137 -17.65 -8.20 1.66
CA ILE A 137 -17.29 -9.01 2.82
C ILE A 137 -16.19 -8.33 3.62
N ILE A 138 -16.18 -8.52 4.95
CA ILE A 138 -15.06 -8.09 5.79
C ILE A 138 -14.02 -9.20 5.78
N ASN A 139 -12.81 -8.90 5.29
CA ASN A 139 -11.70 -9.84 5.23
C ASN A 139 -10.36 -9.10 5.44
N ASP A 140 -9.73 -9.31 6.59
CA ASP A 140 -8.46 -8.67 6.97
C ASP A 140 -7.22 -9.32 6.33
N SER A 141 -7.40 -10.44 5.64
CA SER A 141 -6.35 -11.17 4.90
C SER A 141 -6.45 -10.99 3.38
N GLY A 142 -7.59 -10.48 2.90
CA GLY A 142 -7.93 -10.37 1.50
C GLY A 142 -7.34 -9.13 0.83
N SER A 143 -7.43 -9.10 -0.49
CA SER A 143 -7.05 -7.94 -1.32
C SER A 143 -7.94 -7.76 -2.55
N SER A 144 -9.04 -8.52 -2.64
CA SER A 144 -10.02 -8.38 -3.70
C SER A 144 -10.75 -7.04 -3.59
N ASN A 145 -11.13 -6.47 -4.74
CA ASN A 145 -11.91 -5.22 -4.80
C ASN A 145 -13.31 -5.34 -4.17
N THR A 146 -13.78 -6.57 -3.92
CA THR A 146 -15.06 -6.87 -3.24
C THR A 146 -14.91 -7.08 -1.73
N GLU A 147 -13.72 -6.85 -1.17
CA GLU A 147 -13.42 -7.03 0.26
C GLU A 147 -13.24 -5.67 0.93
N LEU A 148 -13.48 -5.63 2.25
CA LEU A 148 -13.19 -4.50 3.12
C LEU A 148 -12.36 -4.99 4.31
N PHE A 149 -11.44 -4.16 4.77
CA PHE A 149 -10.79 -4.38 6.06
C PHE A 149 -11.72 -4.02 7.20
N SER A 150 -11.61 -4.77 8.29
CA SER A 150 -12.26 -4.49 9.55
C SER A 150 -11.71 -3.17 10.14
N ALA A 151 -12.50 -2.56 11.02
CA ALA A 151 -12.04 -1.38 11.77
C ALA A 151 -10.75 -1.68 12.56
N SER A 152 -10.60 -2.90 13.08
CA SER A 152 -9.40 -3.33 13.82
C SER A 152 -8.16 -3.33 12.93
N LYS A 153 -8.24 -3.91 11.72
CA LYS A 153 -7.12 -3.93 10.78
C LYS A 153 -6.76 -2.53 10.28
N ILE A 154 -7.77 -1.69 10.03
CA ILE A 154 -7.54 -0.29 9.64
C ILE A 154 -6.81 0.47 10.76
N LEU A 155 -7.26 0.34 12.02
CA LEU A 155 -6.59 0.95 13.16
C LEU A 155 -5.16 0.42 13.36
N GLN A 156 -4.93 -0.87 13.13
CA GLN A 156 -3.59 -1.45 13.16
C GLN A 156 -2.70 -0.80 12.09
N LEU A 157 -3.14 -0.75 10.83
CA LEU A 157 -2.35 -0.14 9.75
C LEU A 157 -2.07 1.35 10.01
N ILE A 158 -3.03 2.09 10.58
CA ILE A 158 -2.82 3.49 11.00
C ILE A 158 -1.76 3.57 12.10
N ASN A 159 -1.78 2.68 13.09
CA ASN A 159 -0.77 2.63 14.14
C ASN A 159 0.61 2.21 13.60
N ASP A 160 0.66 1.25 12.69
CA ASP A 160 1.91 0.82 12.02
C ASP A 160 2.53 1.99 11.23
N ILE A 161 1.71 2.79 10.55
CA ILE A 161 2.15 4.03 9.89
C ILE A 161 2.64 5.04 10.92
N ASN A 162 1.87 5.31 11.98
CA ASN A 162 2.25 6.29 13.01
C ASN A 162 3.54 5.90 13.73
N THR A 163 3.76 4.61 13.98
CA THR A 163 4.98 4.09 14.61
C THR A 163 6.17 4.12 13.64
N THR A 164 5.96 3.88 12.34
CA THR A 164 7.02 4.02 11.33
C THR A 164 7.43 5.47 11.11
N VAL A 165 6.48 6.41 11.16
CA VAL A 165 6.75 7.85 11.07
C VAL A 165 7.40 8.38 12.36
N ALA A 166 7.10 7.78 13.52
CA ALA A 166 7.78 8.08 14.78
C ALA A 166 9.26 7.67 14.72
N GLY A 167 10.12 8.65 14.42
CA GLY A 167 11.58 8.45 14.26
C GLY A 167 12.09 8.58 12.83
N SER A 168 11.19 8.73 11.84
CA SER A 168 11.59 9.11 10.47
C SER A 168 12.07 10.56 10.44
N LEU A 169 13.15 10.83 9.69
CA LEU A 169 13.58 12.19 9.39
C LEU A 169 12.74 12.73 8.23
N VAL A 170 11.94 13.77 8.48
CA VAL A 170 11.07 14.40 7.49
C VAL A 170 11.70 15.72 7.05
N TYR A 171 12.24 15.78 5.83
CA TYR A 171 12.83 17.02 5.32
C TYR A 171 11.75 18.08 5.06
N LYS A 172 11.87 19.22 5.73
CA LYS A 172 10.92 20.35 5.68
C LYS A 172 11.42 21.52 4.84
N GLY A 173 12.66 21.47 4.35
CA GLY A 173 13.27 22.50 3.53
C GLY A 173 14.32 23.32 4.27
N GLY A 174 14.47 24.58 3.85
CA GLY A 174 15.45 25.52 4.40
C GLY A 174 15.02 26.16 5.73
N TYR A 175 15.98 26.48 6.59
CA TYR A 175 15.84 27.34 7.76
C TYR A 175 16.79 28.54 7.66
N ASP A 176 16.24 29.75 7.64
CA ASP A 176 16.98 30.99 7.68
C ASP A 176 17.14 31.42 9.15
N ALA A 177 18.35 31.25 9.70
CA ALA A 177 18.64 31.57 11.10
C ALA A 177 18.80 33.08 11.35
N ALA A 178 19.02 33.90 10.32
CA ALA A 178 19.08 35.35 10.47
C ALA A 178 17.69 35.94 10.75
N THR A 179 16.65 35.31 10.21
CA THR A 179 15.25 35.76 10.32
C THR A 179 14.36 34.82 11.10
N ASN A 180 14.89 33.70 11.60
CA ASN A 180 14.15 32.60 12.23
C ASN A 180 12.96 32.14 11.37
N THR A 181 13.23 31.81 10.10
CA THR A 181 12.20 31.42 9.13
C THR A 181 12.48 30.03 8.56
N PRO A 182 11.59 29.03 8.73
CA PRO A 182 10.37 29.08 9.54
C PRO A 182 10.67 29.27 11.03
N LEU A 183 9.65 29.63 11.82
CA LEU A 183 9.79 29.90 13.26
C LEU A 183 10.15 28.61 14.02
N LEU A 184 11.43 28.45 14.40
CA LEU A 184 11.94 27.23 15.05
C LEU A 184 12.42 27.45 16.49
N ASP A 185 12.72 28.68 16.90
CA ASP A 185 13.28 28.97 18.23
C ASP A 185 12.53 30.03 19.07
N ALA A 186 11.34 30.44 18.63
CA ALA A 186 10.47 31.36 19.37
C ALA A 186 9.01 30.86 19.39
N THR A 187 8.33 31.04 20.52
CA THR A 187 6.95 30.55 20.71
C THR A 187 5.93 31.39 19.92
N PRO A 188 4.86 30.78 19.39
CA PRO A 188 4.55 29.34 19.39
C PRO A 188 5.26 28.57 18.26
N ILE A 189 5.93 27.47 18.60
CA ILE A 189 6.62 26.60 17.64
C ILE A 189 5.66 25.46 17.23
N THR A 190 5.41 25.28 15.94
CA THR A 190 4.46 24.28 15.38
C THR A 190 5.17 23.13 14.66
N VAL A 191 6.33 22.74 15.17
CA VAL A 191 7.21 21.69 14.60
C VAL A 191 6.88 20.33 15.19
N GLN A 192 6.86 19.27 14.37
CA GLN A 192 6.68 17.90 14.86
C GLN A 192 8.02 17.17 15.03
N GLN A 193 8.06 16.15 15.88
CA GLN A 193 9.21 15.27 16.02
C GLN A 193 9.70 14.73 14.66
N GLY A 194 11.01 14.66 14.45
CA GLY A 194 11.64 14.16 13.23
C GLY A 194 11.70 15.16 12.08
N TRP A 195 11.02 16.30 12.17
CA TRP A 195 11.16 17.36 11.18
C TRP A 195 12.60 17.85 11.11
N THR A 196 13.10 17.92 9.89
CA THR A 196 14.50 18.18 9.56
C THR A 196 14.59 19.37 8.64
N TYR A 197 15.45 20.32 8.97
CA TYR A 197 15.70 21.54 8.20
C TYR A 197 17.18 21.64 7.85
N VAL A 198 17.49 22.31 6.75
CA VAL A 198 18.87 22.68 6.39
C VAL A 198 19.01 24.20 6.50
N VAL A 199 20.03 24.68 7.19
CA VAL A 199 20.25 26.10 7.38
C VAL A 199 20.63 26.76 6.04
N THR A 200 19.95 27.85 5.68
CA THR A 200 20.15 28.59 4.41
C THR A 200 20.77 29.97 4.60
N ALA A 201 20.77 30.51 5.82
CA ALA A 201 21.45 31.75 6.20
C ALA A 201 22.04 31.61 7.61
N THR A 202 23.23 32.15 7.83
CA THR A 202 23.89 32.14 9.15
C THR A 202 23.14 33.00 10.16
N GLY A 203 23.05 32.53 11.39
CA GLY A 203 22.41 33.24 12.49
C GLY A 203 22.43 32.41 13.76
N ASP A 204 21.71 32.87 14.78
CA ASP A 204 21.62 32.14 16.04
C ASP A 204 20.35 31.29 16.03
N PHE A 205 20.49 30.04 16.46
CA PHE A 205 19.40 29.13 16.75
C PHE A 205 19.39 28.88 18.25
N PHE A 206 18.45 29.50 18.96
CA PHE A 206 18.54 29.69 20.42
C PHE A 206 19.84 30.38 20.84
N THR A 207 20.78 29.65 21.45
CA THR A 207 22.08 30.16 21.91
C THR A 207 23.24 29.66 21.06
N GLU A 208 22.98 28.83 20.05
CA GLU A 208 23.99 28.24 19.18
C GLU A 208 24.07 29.02 17.87
N ASN A 209 25.28 29.37 17.44
CA ASN A 209 25.47 29.94 16.12
C ASN A 209 25.46 28.82 15.06
N VAL A 210 24.52 28.91 14.11
CA VAL A 210 24.38 27.95 13.01
C VAL A 210 24.75 28.60 11.68
N GLN A 211 25.35 27.82 10.79
CA GLN A 211 25.87 28.25 9.51
C GLN A 211 25.15 27.57 8.34
N VAL A 212 25.21 28.20 7.16
CA VAL A 212 24.62 27.64 5.94
C VAL A 212 25.12 26.20 5.69
N GLY A 213 24.17 25.27 5.59
CA GLY A 213 24.43 23.84 5.38
C GLY A 213 24.33 22.97 6.64
N ASP A 214 24.20 23.55 7.83
CA ASP A 214 23.91 22.79 9.05
C ASP A 214 22.52 22.15 8.97
N MET A 215 22.31 21.03 9.65
CA MET A 215 21.03 20.32 9.69
C MET A 215 20.44 20.34 11.09
N ILE A 216 19.19 20.79 11.20
CA ILE A 216 18.46 20.94 12.47
C ILE A 216 17.31 19.94 12.49
N ILE A 217 17.24 19.12 13.54
CA ILE A 217 16.29 18.01 13.66
C ILE A 217 15.52 18.12 14.98
N ALA A 218 14.19 18.12 14.92
CA ALA A 218 13.36 18.14 16.12
C ALA A 218 13.32 16.76 16.79
N LYS A 219 13.66 16.70 18.08
CA LYS A 219 13.59 15.47 18.90
C LYS A 219 12.21 15.20 19.46
N GLN A 220 11.32 16.18 19.44
CA GLN A 220 9.93 16.08 19.91
C GLN A 220 9.01 17.07 19.19
N THR A 221 7.71 16.92 19.37
CA THR A 221 6.70 17.87 18.89
C THR A 221 6.66 19.11 19.79
N ASN A 222 6.47 20.29 19.17
CA ASN A 222 6.48 21.61 19.79
C ASN A 222 7.73 21.84 20.67
N PRO A 223 8.94 21.70 20.12
CA PRO A 223 10.19 21.87 20.86
C PRO A 223 10.34 23.32 21.34
N THR A 224 10.64 23.54 22.62
CA THR A 224 10.71 24.89 23.23
C THR A 224 12.10 25.32 23.68
N THR A 225 13.11 24.45 23.57
CA THR A 225 14.47 24.68 24.06
C THR A 225 15.46 24.02 23.11
N LEU A 226 16.71 24.46 23.13
CA LEU A 226 17.80 23.89 22.34
C LEU A 226 17.97 22.37 22.55
N ALA A 227 17.77 21.86 23.78
CA ALA A 227 17.92 20.43 24.10
C ALA A 227 16.90 19.52 23.41
N HIS A 228 15.80 20.10 22.90
CA HIS A 228 14.79 19.41 22.10
C HIS A 228 15.18 19.27 20.62
N TRP A 229 16.38 19.71 20.24
CA TRP A 229 16.88 19.62 18.89
C TRP A 229 18.18 18.82 18.84
N THR A 230 18.41 18.19 17.70
CA THR A 230 19.72 17.69 17.30
C THR A 230 20.21 18.58 16.18
N ILE A 231 21.37 19.17 16.37
CA ILE A 231 22.03 19.99 15.35
C ILE A 231 23.21 19.17 14.82
N ILE A 232 23.19 18.88 13.54
CA ILE A 232 24.31 18.30 12.82
C ILE A 232 25.00 19.48 12.15
N ASN A 233 26.05 19.96 12.80
CA ASN A 233 26.87 21.02 12.23
C ASN A 233 27.77 20.44 11.14
N LYS A 234 27.99 21.20 10.07
CA LYS A 234 29.12 21.00 9.16
C LYS A 234 30.45 21.26 9.86
N ASN A 235 30.41 22.02 10.97
CA ASN A 235 31.55 22.25 11.83
C ASN A 235 31.99 20.92 12.45
N ILE A 236 32.89 20.23 11.75
CA ILE A 236 33.84 19.32 12.40
C ILE A 236 34.43 20.14 13.54
N PRO A 237 34.23 19.74 14.81
CA PRO A 237 34.73 20.51 15.93
C PRO A 237 36.22 20.70 15.71
N ASP A 238 36.66 21.96 15.70
CA ASP A 238 38.03 22.36 15.52
C ASP A 238 38.80 21.64 14.40
N ILE A 239 38.80 22.21 13.20
CA ILE A 239 39.99 22.13 12.38
C ILE A 239 41.11 22.86 13.15
N VAL A 240 41.74 22.15 14.11
CA VAL A 240 42.84 22.69 14.91
C VAL A 240 44.03 22.82 13.98
N ALA A 241 44.57 24.04 13.85
CA ALA A 241 45.87 24.23 13.23
C ALA A 241 46.91 23.44 14.04
N ALA A 242 47.79 22.72 13.36
CA ALA A 242 48.89 22.04 14.04
C ALA A 242 49.69 23.06 14.87
N THR A 243 50.02 22.69 16.09
CA THR A 243 50.92 23.46 16.97
C THR A 243 52.11 22.57 17.34
N GLU A 244 53.13 23.13 17.98
CA GLU A 244 54.26 22.33 18.47
C GLU A 244 53.84 21.30 19.54
N ALA A 245 52.70 21.52 20.22
CA ALA A 245 52.20 20.66 21.28
C ALA A 245 51.10 19.68 20.83
N THR A 246 50.39 19.98 19.75
CA THR A 246 49.18 19.25 19.34
C THR A 246 49.19 18.96 17.86
N SER A 247 48.98 17.69 17.50
CA SER A 247 48.78 17.30 16.10
C SER A 247 47.52 17.96 15.53
N GLY A 248 47.61 18.48 14.31
CA GLY A 248 46.51 19.15 13.63
C GLY A 248 46.74 19.21 12.13
N ILE A 249 45.98 20.04 11.42
CA ILE A 249 46.25 20.29 10.01
C ILE A 249 47.22 21.47 9.86
N ILE A 250 48.13 21.39 8.90
CA ILE A 250 49.08 22.47 8.62
C ILE A 250 49.04 22.82 7.14
N LYS A 251 49.09 24.11 6.85
CA LYS A 251 49.13 24.59 5.47
C LYS A 251 50.53 24.37 4.89
N ILE A 252 50.60 24.04 3.60
CA ILE A 252 51.87 23.91 2.90
C ILE A 252 52.41 25.29 2.53
N ALA A 253 53.68 25.55 2.86
CA ALA A 253 54.34 26.82 2.60
C ALA A 253 54.43 27.14 1.10
N SER A 254 54.42 28.43 0.76
CA SER A 254 54.69 28.92 -0.61
C SER A 254 56.18 29.20 -0.82
N ALA A 255 56.62 29.32 -2.08
CA ALA A 255 58.02 29.65 -2.39
C ALA A 255 58.43 31.04 -1.84
N ALA A 256 57.50 32.00 -1.78
CA ALA A 256 57.76 33.34 -1.24
C ALA A 256 58.02 33.36 0.27
N LYS A 257 57.61 32.30 0.98
CA LYS A 257 57.84 32.13 2.42
C LYS A 257 59.17 31.42 2.72
N MET A 258 59.88 30.97 1.69
CA MET A 258 61.22 30.43 1.83
C MET A 258 62.23 31.58 1.72
N THR A 259 62.41 32.36 2.78
CA THR A 259 63.46 33.38 2.87
C THR A 259 64.31 33.17 4.12
N VAL A 260 65.50 33.76 4.16
CA VAL A 260 66.35 33.76 5.36
C VAL A 260 65.82 34.69 6.48
N THR A 261 64.70 35.37 6.25
CA THR A 261 64.17 36.41 7.15
C THR A 261 62.79 36.07 7.73
N THR A 262 62.07 35.10 7.18
CA THR A 262 60.76 34.67 7.71
C THR A 262 60.91 33.78 8.95
N THR A 263 60.12 34.05 9.98
CA THR A 263 60.11 33.32 11.26
C THR A 263 58.76 32.65 11.57
N GLU A 264 57.89 32.54 10.58
CA GLU A 264 56.55 31.94 10.73
C GLU A 264 56.65 30.41 10.83
N ASP A 265 55.99 29.81 11.81
CA ASP A 265 55.96 28.36 12.10
C ASP A 265 54.62 27.70 11.73
N THR A 266 53.73 28.44 11.10
CA THR A 266 52.35 28.02 10.79
C THR A 266 52.20 27.24 9.47
N GLU A 267 53.29 27.07 8.70
CA GLU A 267 53.28 26.40 7.40
C GLU A 267 54.40 25.35 7.26
N ALA A 268 54.11 24.19 6.67
CA ALA A 268 55.08 23.12 6.45
C ALA A 268 55.83 23.28 5.11
N VAL A 269 57.16 23.13 5.15
CA VAL A 269 58.04 23.11 3.97
C VAL A 269 57.96 21.75 3.28
N THR A 270 57.95 21.74 1.93
CA THR A 270 58.02 20.49 1.14
C THR A 270 59.40 20.30 0.52
N PRO A 271 59.79 19.06 0.14
CA PRO A 271 61.08 18.80 -0.50
C PRO A 271 61.36 19.71 -1.70
N LEU A 272 60.38 19.93 -2.58
CA LEU A 272 60.51 20.86 -3.73
C LEU A 272 60.92 22.29 -3.31
N LYS A 273 60.35 22.80 -2.22
CA LYS A 273 60.59 24.17 -1.75
C LYS A 273 61.96 24.28 -1.10
N LEU A 274 62.35 23.24 -0.36
CA LEU A 274 63.68 23.17 0.24
C LEU A 274 64.78 23.10 -0.83
N VAL A 275 64.61 22.26 -1.85
CA VAL A 275 65.57 22.11 -2.96
C VAL A 275 65.73 23.43 -3.72
N ASN A 276 64.63 24.12 -4.02
CA ASN A 276 64.67 25.42 -4.68
C ASN A 276 65.31 26.51 -3.81
N PHE A 277 65.00 26.55 -2.51
CA PHE A 277 65.58 27.52 -1.58
C PHE A 277 67.09 27.35 -1.41
N LEU A 278 67.56 26.10 -1.31
CA LEU A 278 68.99 25.78 -1.19
C LEU A 278 69.74 25.84 -2.54
N GLY A 279 69.04 26.08 -3.65
CA GLY A 279 69.63 26.08 -4.99
C GLY A 279 70.19 24.71 -5.41
N LEU A 280 69.77 23.64 -4.75
CA LEU A 280 70.23 22.29 -5.03
C LEU A 280 69.59 21.82 -6.32
N SER A 281 70.40 21.37 -7.27
CA SER A 281 69.90 20.54 -8.38
C SER A 281 70.83 19.36 -8.55
N ALA A 282 70.39 18.31 -9.25
CA ALA A 282 71.25 17.17 -9.57
C ALA A 282 72.57 17.58 -10.27
N SER A 283 72.64 18.80 -10.81
CA SER A 283 73.81 19.37 -11.49
C SER A 283 74.47 20.55 -10.74
N LYS A 284 73.92 20.98 -9.59
CA LYS A 284 74.43 22.12 -8.81
C LYS A 284 74.35 21.78 -7.33
N LEU A 285 75.39 21.15 -6.81
CA LEU A 285 75.76 21.37 -5.42
C LEU A 285 76.38 22.77 -5.35
N PRO A 286 76.14 23.57 -4.29
CA PRO A 286 76.63 24.95 -4.20
C PRO A 286 78.15 25.10 -4.37
N VAL A 287 78.90 24.01 -4.23
CA VAL A 287 80.31 23.89 -4.62
C VAL A 287 80.53 22.46 -5.15
N ALA A 288 80.77 22.29 -6.45
CA ALA A 288 81.03 20.98 -7.05
C ALA A 288 82.55 20.72 -7.13
N LYS A 289 82.97 19.46 -6.95
CA LYS A 289 84.38 19.04 -6.98
C LYS A 289 84.61 18.05 -8.12
N PHE A 290 85.61 18.32 -8.94
CA PHE A 290 86.17 17.40 -9.92
C PHE A 290 87.60 17.04 -9.54
N SER A 291 88.04 15.81 -9.84
CA SER A 291 89.45 15.45 -9.68
C SER A 291 89.87 14.37 -10.67
N GLN A 292 91.09 14.48 -11.18
CA GLN A 292 91.65 13.54 -12.15
C GLN A 292 93.15 13.35 -11.91
N ALA A 293 93.66 12.13 -12.10
CA ALA A 293 95.09 11.88 -12.13
C ALA A 293 95.66 12.31 -13.49
N ILE A 294 96.81 13.00 -13.48
CA ILE A 294 97.52 13.48 -14.66
C ILE A 294 98.99 13.07 -14.63
N GLY A 295 99.61 13.05 -15.80
CA GLY A 295 100.97 12.56 -16.02
C GLY A 295 100.98 11.35 -16.94
N ASP A 296 101.72 11.46 -18.04
CA ASP A 296 101.96 10.38 -19.01
C ASP A 296 103.46 10.12 -19.26
N GLY A 297 104.34 10.88 -18.59
CA GLY A 297 105.79 10.81 -18.75
C GLY A 297 106.35 11.58 -19.96
N ALA A 298 105.52 12.29 -20.75
CA ALA A 298 105.94 12.96 -21.98
C ALA A 298 105.36 14.37 -22.15
N ALA A 299 104.06 14.57 -21.92
CA ALA A 299 103.40 15.85 -22.13
C ALA A 299 103.73 16.84 -21.01
N LEU A 300 103.93 18.11 -21.40
CA LEU A 300 104.08 19.25 -20.49
C LEU A 300 102.75 19.96 -20.21
N THR A 301 101.73 19.73 -21.05
CA THR A 301 100.43 20.40 -20.99
C THR A 301 99.32 19.36 -20.90
N TYR A 302 98.46 19.50 -19.88
CA TYR A 302 97.32 18.62 -19.67
C TYR A 302 96.03 19.43 -19.65
N VAL A 303 95.17 19.19 -20.64
CA VAL A 303 93.80 19.73 -20.65
C VAL A 303 92.90 18.76 -19.89
N VAL A 304 92.32 19.23 -18.80
CA VAL A 304 91.46 18.45 -17.92
C VAL A 304 90.02 18.94 -18.04
N SER A 305 89.14 18.08 -18.54
CA SER A 305 87.71 18.36 -18.68
C SER A 305 86.97 18.10 -17.37
N HIS A 306 86.61 19.16 -16.63
CA HIS A 306 85.91 19.09 -15.34
C HIS A 306 84.39 19.24 -15.42
N ASN A 307 83.84 19.77 -16.53
CA ASN A 307 82.39 19.94 -16.75
C ASN A 307 81.61 20.68 -15.63
N LEU A 308 82.28 21.52 -14.84
CA LEU A 308 81.64 22.27 -13.74
C LEU A 308 80.74 23.42 -14.23
N GLY A 309 80.85 23.81 -15.50
CA GLY A 309 79.99 24.83 -16.11
C GLY A 309 80.37 26.28 -15.75
N THR A 310 81.45 26.49 -15.01
CA THR A 310 81.99 27.81 -14.63
C THR A 310 83.50 27.92 -14.88
N ARG A 311 84.00 29.15 -15.05
CA ARG A 311 85.45 29.49 -14.99
C ARG A 311 85.88 29.96 -13.60
N ASP A 312 84.93 30.25 -12.72
CA ASP A 312 85.18 30.61 -11.32
C ASP A 312 85.58 29.37 -10.54
N ILE A 313 86.77 28.86 -10.84
CA ILE A 313 87.31 27.63 -10.29
C ILE A 313 88.45 27.91 -9.32
N HIS A 314 88.54 27.09 -8.28
CA HIS A 314 89.72 26.91 -7.45
C HIS A 314 90.36 25.57 -7.78
N ALA A 315 91.55 25.59 -8.35
CA ALA A 315 92.25 24.40 -8.82
C ALA A 315 93.60 24.22 -8.09
N GLN A 316 93.91 22.99 -7.71
CA GLN A 316 95.16 22.61 -7.07
C GLN A 316 95.69 21.30 -7.64
N VAL A 317 97.02 21.17 -7.70
CA VAL A 317 97.71 19.95 -8.12
C VAL A 317 98.41 19.35 -6.90
N ILE A 318 98.19 18.06 -6.66
CA ILE A 318 98.72 17.35 -5.47
C ILE A 318 99.49 16.12 -5.93
N ARG A 319 100.66 15.87 -5.36
CA ARG A 319 101.41 14.63 -5.62
C ARG A 319 100.65 13.40 -5.11
N GLN A 320 100.54 12.36 -5.93
CA GLN A 320 99.80 11.13 -5.60
C GLN A 320 100.59 10.15 -4.73
N ALA A 321 101.87 10.45 -4.48
CA ALA A 321 102.73 9.71 -3.58
C ALA A 321 103.25 10.65 -2.49
N ALA A 322 103.63 10.06 -1.35
CA ALA A 322 104.26 10.80 -0.25
C ALA A 322 105.40 11.69 -0.80
N PRO A 323 105.45 12.98 -0.43
CA PRO A 323 104.79 13.61 0.72
C PRO A 323 103.36 14.17 0.52
N TYR A 324 102.72 13.97 -0.64
CA TYR A 324 101.40 14.57 -0.97
C TYR A 324 101.41 16.11 -0.93
N ASP A 325 102.52 16.71 -1.32
CA ASP A 325 102.69 18.16 -1.43
C ASP A 325 101.83 18.75 -2.56
N ILE A 326 101.49 20.02 -2.37
CA ILE A 326 100.84 20.84 -3.41
C ILE A 326 101.93 21.33 -4.36
N ILE A 327 101.68 21.16 -5.65
CA ILE A 327 102.60 21.51 -6.71
C ILE A 327 102.05 22.72 -7.43
N ASP A 328 102.88 23.76 -7.52
CA ASP A 328 102.56 24.91 -8.34
C ASP A 328 102.91 24.61 -9.80
N CYS A 329 101.94 24.87 -10.65
CA CYS A 329 102.07 24.85 -12.10
C CYS A 329 101.23 26.01 -12.63
N GLU A 330 101.41 26.38 -13.90
CA GLU A 330 100.50 27.34 -14.49
C GLU A 330 99.15 26.67 -14.74
N ILE A 331 98.09 27.22 -14.12
CA ILE A 331 96.72 26.73 -14.25
C ILE A 331 95.90 27.78 -15.00
N LEU A 332 95.29 27.36 -16.10
CA LEU A 332 94.45 28.21 -16.94
C LEU A 332 93.03 27.66 -16.92
N ALA A 333 92.04 28.45 -16.49
CA ALA A 333 90.61 28.13 -16.64
C ALA A 333 90.17 28.30 -18.11
N THR A 334 90.62 27.38 -18.97
CA THR A 334 90.58 27.50 -20.43
C THR A 334 89.15 27.63 -20.98
N THR A 335 88.21 26.85 -20.46
CA THR A 335 86.78 26.94 -20.81
C THR A 335 85.92 26.77 -19.55
N ASN A 336 84.61 26.96 -19.64
CA ASN A 336 83.70 26.71 -18.53
C ASN A 336 83.62 25.21 -18.14
N THR A 337 84.20 24.31 -18.94
CA THR A 337 84.18 22.86 -18.70
C THR A 337 85.57 22.24 -18.66
N SER A 338 86.65 23.02 -18.79
CA SER A 338 88.02 22.50 -18.78
C SER A 338 89.05 23.49 -18.23
N ALA A 339 90.05 22.95 -17.53
CA ALA A 339 91.23 23.69 -17.09
C ALA A 339 92.50 23.06 -17.68
N THR A 340 93.48 23.87 -18.03
CA THR A 340 94.78 23.43 -18.55
C THR A 340 95.86 23.61 -17.50
N PHE A 341 96.67 22.58 -17.31
CA PHE A 341 97.78 22.54 -16.36
C PHE A 341 99.10 22.41 -17.13
N ASN A 342 99.96 23.42 -17.01
CA ASN A 342 101.23 23.51 -17.72
C ASN A 342 102.40 23.32 -16.75
N PHE A 343 103.24 22.33 -17.03
CA PHE A 343 104.41 21.96 -16.23
C PHE A 343 105.70 22.28 -16.97
N ASN A 344 106.74 22.65 -16.23
CA ASN A 344 108.09 22.84 -16.79
C ASN A 344 108.84 21.50 -17.00
N VAL A 345 108.38 20.43 -16.37
CA VAL A 345 108.93 19.07 -16.47
C VAL A 345 107.77 18.10 -16.62
N ALA A 346 107.86 17.18 -17.57
CA ALA A 346 106.79 16.22 -17.84
C ALA A 346 106.54 15.33 -16.61
N PRO A 347 105.34 15.37 -16.01
CA PRO A 347 105.01 14.49 -14.91
C PRO A 347 105.08 13.03 -15.34
N THR A 348 105.62 12.17 -14.49
CA THR A 348 105.61 10.71 -14.74
C THR A 348 104.18 10.17 -14.72
N SER A 349 103.97 8.94 -15.22
CA SER A 349 102.63 8.36 -15.33
C SER A 349 101.85 8.42 -14.02
N GLY A 350 100.73 9.17 -14.00
CA GLY A 350 99.87 9.34 -12.83
C GLY A 350 100.50 10.03 -11.62
N GLN A 351 101.61 10.78 -11.79
CA GLN A 351 102.37 11.39 -10.69
C GLN A 351 101.54 12.38 -9.85
N TYR A 352 100.60 13.08 -10.47
CA TYR A 352 99.83 14.15 -9.85
C TYR A 352 98.33 13.93 -9.94
N ARG A 353 97.57 14.48 -8.99
CA ARG A 353 96.11 14.59 -9.03
C ARG A 353 95.73 16.06 -9.04
N VAL A 354 94.96 16.45 -10.03
CA VAL A 354 94.31 17.76 -10.03
C VAL A 354 93.00 17.67 -9.27
N VAL A 355 92.71 18.70 -8.48
CA VAL A 355 91.43 18.89 -7.81
C VAL A 355 90.92 20.27 -8.23
N ILE A 356 89.73 20.31 -8.80
CA ILE A 356 89.09 21.52 -9.30
C ILE A 356 87.76 21.66 -8.58
N ILE A 357 87.54 22.83 -7.98
CA ILE A 357 86.34 23.17 -7.23
C ILE A 357 85.70 24.38 -7.90
N GLY A 358 84.39 24.36 -8.14
CA GLY A 358 83.67 25.44 -8.82
C GLY A 358 82.17 25.23 -8.86
#